data_AF-A0A0M9DUR4-F1
#
_entry.id   AF-A0A0M9DUR4-F1
#
_cell.length_a   1.000
_cell.length_b   1.000
_cell.length_c   1.000
_cell.angle_alpha   90.00
_cell.angle_beta   90.00
_cell.angle_gamma   90.00
#
_symmetry.space_group_name_H-M   'P 1'
#
loop_
_entity.id
_entity.type
_entity.pdbx_description
1 polymer ?
#
loop_
_entity_poly.entity_id
_entity_poly.type
_entity_poly.pdbx_seq_one_letter_code
_entity_poly.pdbx_strand_id
1 'polypeptide(L)'
;MENFKEAFLQKIQLEIDSPSIKILHFKMNEPVSEEIIKKVENKFGFELDSSIKSFYRQCNGISYRAYQVNLETEKSGIEKGKVWSNEFIEWGSFCDDNKTDWILNDAIKRNDSIRHLYIRPLDDVLLGTQYLIDEDSEEEENLYLLDAWRYYYPIMLSVNKDEESFEVIIGDDYGADYTSYKPISFQEYLESLIKNPLSLRFFDKRKFTSFSF
;
A
#
# COMPACT_ATOMS: atom_id res chain seq x y z
N MET A 1 -9.08 -0.33 -15.34
CA MET A 1 -10.22 -0.37 -14.38
C MET A 1 -10.92 0.98 -14.32
N GLU A 2 -12.23 1.03 -14.57
CA GLU A 2 -12.97 2.30 -14.68
C GLU A 2 -13.26 3.00 -13.34
N ASN A 3 -13.28 2.28 -12.20
CA ASN A 3 -13.61 2.90 -10.91
C ASN A 3 -12.95 2.19 -9.71
N PHE A 4 -11.62 2.31 -9.62
CA PHE A 4 -10.85 1.76 -8.51
C PHE A 4 -11.33 2.30 -7.17
N LYS A 5 -11.54 3.63 -7.08
CA LYS A 5 -11.89 4.32 -5.84
C LYS A 5 -13.17 3.78 -5.23
N GLU A 6 -14.23 3.62 -6.04
CA GLU A 6 -15.49 3.07 -5.53
C GLU A 6 -15.34 1.62 -5.09
N ALA A 7 -14.69 0.76 -5.90
CA ALA A 7 -14.46 -0.63 -5.55
C ALA A 7 -13.65 -0.79 -4.25
N PHE A 8 -12.61 0.04 -4.10
CA PHE A 8 -11.76 0.05 -2.91
C PHE A 8 -12.54 0.55 -1.68
N LEU A 9 -13.30 1.64 -1.79
CA LEU A 9 -14.13 2.16 -0.70
C LEU A 9 -15.21 1.17 -0.26
N GLN A 10 -15.89 0.50 -1.19
CA GLN A 10 -16.85 -0.56 -0.88
C GLN A 10 -16.18 -1.69 -0.09
N LYS A 11 -14.97 -2.08 -0.48
CA LYS A 11 -14.20 -3.10 0.22
C LYS A 11 -13.81 -2.66 1.63
N ILE A 12 -13.31 -1.44 1.80
CA ILE A 12 -13.00 -0.87 3.11
C ILE A 12 -14.26 -0.78 3.99
N GLN A 13 -15.42 -0.42 3.42
CA GLN A 13 -16.68 -0.37 4.16
C GLN A 13 -17.06 -1.76 4.72
N LEU A 14 -16.94 -2.82 3.91
CA LEU A 14 -17.17 -4.18 4.38
C LEU A 14 -16.25 -4.58 5.55
N GLU A 15 -15.05 -4.00 5.61
CA GLU A 15 -14.11 -4.21 6.72
C GLU A 15 -14.47 -3.38 7.95
N ILE A 16 -14.92 -2.14 7.77
CA ILE A 16 -15.47 -1.31 8.86
C ILE A 16 -16.62 -2.03 9.56
N ASP A 17 -17.47 -2.67 8.78
CA ASP A 17 -18.64 -3.39 9.27
C ASP A 17 -18.26 -4.72 9.97
N SER A 18 -17.02 -5.18 9.83
CA SER A 18 -16.52 -6.37 10.53
C SER A 18 -16.24 -6.05 12.00
N PRO A 19 -16.88 -6.75 12.96
CA PRO A 19 -16.66 -6.50 14.39
C PRO A 19 -15.22 -6.79 14.83
N SER A 20 -14.53 -7.65 14.08
CA SER A 20 -13.14 -8.07 14.34
C SER A 20 -12.10 -7.14 13.73
N ILE A 21 -12.47 -6.13 12.96
CA ILE A 21 -11.52 -5.19 12.36
C ILE A 21 -11.72 -3.82 13.00
N LYS A 22 -10.62 -3.15 13.35
CA LYS A 22 -10.61 -1.79 13.86
C LYS A 22 -9.73 -0.95 12.96
N ILE A 23 -10.36 -0.01 12.26
CA ILE A 23 -9.62 0.98 11.46
C ILE A 23 -9.04 2.03 12.40
N LEU A 24 -7.73 2.20 12.31
CA LEU A 24 -6.98 3.23 13.02
C LEU A 24 -6.84 4.49 12.19
N HIS A 25 -6.66 4.32 10.87
CA HIS A 25 -6.42 5.41 9.96
C HIS A 25 -6.88 5.04 8.56
N PHE A 26 -7.56 5.96 7.89
CA PHE A 26 -7.83 5.87 6.47
C PHE A 26 -7.80 7.26 5.84
N LYS A 27 -7.03 7.41 4.78
CA LYS A 27 -6.92 8.64 4.00
C LYS A 27 -6.69 8.30 2.54
N MET A 28 -7.45 8.94 1.66
CA MET A 28 -7.14 9.04 0.23
C MET A 28 -6.79 10.49 -0.05
N ASN A 29 -5.67 10.74 -0.71
CA ASN A 29 -5.31 12.10 -1.10
C ASN A 29 -6.14 12.54 -2.32
N GLU A 30 -6.27 13.86 -2.49
CA GLU A 30 -6.94 14.46 -3.65
C GLU A 30 -6.36 13.96 -4.97
N PRO A 31 -7.16 13.86 -6.06
CA PRO A 31 -6.67 13.53 -7.39
C PRO A 31 -5.47 14.36 -7.86
N VAL A 32 -4.62 13.73 -8.67
CA VAL A 32 -3.50 14.38 -9.35
C VAL A 32 -4.00 15.23 -10.53
N SER A 33 -3.44 16.43 -10.70
CA SER A 33 -3.74 17.27 -11.85
C SER A 33 -3.04 16.76 -13.12
N GLU A 34 -3.61 17.05 -14.30
CA GLU A 34 -2.98 16.72 -15.59
C GLU A 34 -1.59 17.37 -15.75
N GLU A 35 -1.33 18.50 -15.09
CA GLU A 35 -0.03 19.15 -15.09
C GLU A 35 1.05 18.28 -14.43
N ILE A 36 0.72 17.61 -13.32
CA ILE A 36 1.64 16.71 -12.63
C ILE A 36 1.85 15.44 -13.46
N ILE A 37 0.79 14.86 -14.02
CA ILE A 37 0.89 13.70 -14.93
C ILE A 37 1.85 14.02 -16.08
N LYS A 38 1.65 15.15 -16.77
CA LYS A 38 2.54 15.59 -17.86
C LYS A 38 3.97 15.82 -17.41
N LYS A 39 4.20 16.36 -16.21
CA LYS A 39 5.57 16.52 -15.66
C LYS A 39 6.27 15.17 -15.50
N VAL A 40 5.54 14.15 -15.06
CA VAL A 40 6.07 12.79 -14.91
C VAL A 40 6.32 12.15 -16.27
N GLU A 41 5.37 12.22 -17.20
CA GLU A 41 5.54 11.72 -18.58
C GLU A 41 6.75 12.38 -19.27
N ASN A 42 6.90 13.71 -19.12
CA ASN A 42 8.05 14.44 -19.65
C ASN A 42 9.39 14.02 -19.01
N LYS A 43 9.40 13.62 -17.72
CA LYS A 43 10.61 13.13 -17.05
C LYS A 43 11.09 11.81 -17.67
N PHE A 44 10.16 10.93 -18.00
CA PHE A 44 10.49 9.61 -18.54
C PHE A 44 10.63 9.58 -20.06
N GLY A 45 10.02 10.53 -20.75
CA GLY A 45 10.05 10.61 -22.21
C GLY A 45 8.98 9.77 -22.90
N PHE A 46 8.04 9.19 -22.14
CA PHE A 46 6.94 8.38 -22.65
C PHE A 46 5.67 8.54 -21.79
N GLU A 47 4.53 8.08 -22.31
CA GLU A 47 3.25 8.18 -21.61
C GLU A 47 3.14 7.20 -20.45
N LEU A 48 2.51 7.63 -19.34
CA LEU A 48 2.19 6.73 -18.25
C LEU A 48 1.14 5.69 -18.70
N ASP A 49 1.22 4.49 -18.14
CA ASP A 49 0.20 3.48 -18.37
C ASP A 49 -1.19 4.00 -17.98
N SER A 50 -2.20 3.59 -18.75
CA SER A 50 -3.59 4.01 -18.56
C SER A 50 -4.13 3.68 -17.15
N SER A 51 -3.67 2.59 -16.53
CA SER A 51 -4.08 2.21 -15.18
C SER A 51 -3.45 3.12 -14.11
N ILE A 52 -2.19 3.53 -14.30
CA ILE A 52 -1.51 4.52 -13.43
C ILE A 52 -2.25 5.86 -13.53
N LYS A 53 -2.49 6.36 -14.74
CA LYS A 53 -3.26 7.60 -14.96
C LYS A 53 -4.65 7.52 -14.34
N SER A 54 -5.37 6.42 -14.56
CA SER A 54 -6.71 6.21 -14.01
C SER A 54 -6.73 6.24 -12.49
N PHE A 55 -5.79 5.55 -11.83
CA PHE A 55 -5.67 5.56 -10.37
C PHE A 55 -5.37 6.95 -9.83
N TYR A 56 -4.34 7.63 -10.36
CA TYR A 56 -3.92 8.92 -9.84
C TYR A 56 -4.91 10.05 -10.13
N ARG A 57 -5.74 9.94 -11.18
CA ARG A 57 -6.92 10.81 -11.40
C ARG A 57 -8.06 10.58 -10.41
N GLN A 58 -8.05 9.47 -9.67
CA GLN A 58 -9.06 9.17 -8.65
C GLN A 58 -8.55 9.48 -7.23
N CYS A 59 -7.26 9.29 -6.97
CA CYS A 59 -6.60 9.63 -5.71
C CYS A 59 -5.06 9.71 -5.85
N ASN A 60 -4.43 10.70 -5.21
CA ASN A 60 -2.97 10.83 -5.18
C ASN A 60 -2.31 10.00 -4.07
N GLY A 61 -2.55 8.69 -4.07
CA GLY A 61 -2.10 7.78 -3.02
C GLY A 61 -3.11 7.57 -1.89
N ILE A 62 -2.83 6.54 -1.09
CA ILE A 62 -3.75 5.98 -0.09
C ILE A 62 -2.94 5.62 1.15
N SER A 63 -3.45 5.97 2.32
CA SER A 63 -2.93 5.55 3.61
C SER A 63 -4.03 4.84 4.39
N TYR A 64 -3.80 3.60 4.76
CA TYR A 64 -4.75 2.78 5.51
C TYR A 64 -4.03 2.01 6.61
N ARG A 65 -4.60 2.02 7.82
CA ARG A 65 -4.14 1.23 8.97
C ARG A 65 -5.32 0.64 9.69
N ALA A 66 -5.24 -0.66 9.96
CA ALA A 66 -6.21 -1.37 10.77
C ALA A 66 -5.55 -2.48 11.58
N TYR A 67 -6.23 -2.99 12.58
CA TYR A 67 -5.85 -4.23 13.25
C TYR A 67 -7.05 -5.16 13.36
N GLN A 68 -6.77 -6.46 13.32
CA GLN A 68 -7.78 -7.48 13.57
C GLN A 68 -7.73 -7.84 15.05
N VAL A 69 -8.84 -7.65 15.74
CA VAL A 69 -9.05 -8.05 17.13
C VAL A 69 -9.32 -9.55 17.17
N ASN A 70 -8.58 -10.27 18.00
CA ASN A 70 -8.98 -11.62 18.38
C ASN A 70 -10.15 -11.55 19.39
N LEU A 71 -11.36 -11.84 18.90
CA LEU A 71 -12.59 -11.78 19.71
C LEU A 71 -12.61 -12.78 20.86
N GLU A 72 -11.80 -13.85 20.82
CA GLU A 72 -11.69 -14.83 21.91
C GLU A 72 -10.98 -14.22 23.14
N THR A 73 -9.98 -13.37 22.92
CA THR A 73 -9.25 -12.65 23.98
C THR A 73 -10.03 -11.46 24.55
N GLU A 74 -11.03 -10.95 23.83
CA GLU A 74 -11.79 -9.77 24.26
C GLU A 74 -12.69 -10.08 25.46
N LYS A 75 -13.19 -11.32 25.60
CA LYS A 75 -14.03 -11.75 26.73
C LYS A 75 -13.34 -11.68 28.11
N SER A 76 -12.01 -11.65 28.17
CA SER A 76 -11.25 -11.46 29.42
C SER A 76 -10.82 -10.02 29.71
N GLY A 77 -11.06 -9.06 28.79
CA GLY A 77 -10.51 -7.70 28.85
C GLY A 77 -11.51 -6.54 28.81
N ILE A 78 -12.82 -6.82 28.86
CA ILE A 78 -13.91 -5.86 28.56
C ILE A 78 -13.95 -4.60 29.44
N GLU A 79 -13.26 -4.54 30.58
CA GLU A 79 -13.30 -3.33 31.44
C GLU A 79 -12.47 -2.13 30.95
N LYS A 80 -11.55 -2.29 29.96
CA LYS A 80 -10.67 -1.17 29.53
C LYS A 80 -10.93 -0.61 28.12
N GLY A 81 -11.77 -1.25 27.29
CA GLY A 81 -11.85 -0.95 25.86
C GLY A 81 -12.95 -0.01 25.38
N LYS A 82 -13.91 0.39 26.23
CA LYS A 82 -15.17 1.04 25.79
C LYS A 82 -15.08 2.52 25.35
N VAL A 83 -13.91 3.15 25.31
CA VAL A 83 -13.80 4.62 25.12
C VAL A 83 -13.35 5.05 23.70
N TRP A 84 -12.90 4.13 22.84
CA TRP A 84 -11.99 4.54 21.76
C TRP A 84 -12.58 4.67 20.34
N SER A 85 -13.89 4.47 20.13
CA SER A 85 -14.43 4.33 18.76
C SER A 85 -14.90 5.61 18.07
N ASN A 86 -15.16 6.71 18.78
CA ASN A 86 -15.88 7.84 18.18
C ASN A 86 -15.07 9.14 18.01
N GLU A 87 -13.96 9.34 18.72
CA GLU A 87 -13.18 10.59 18.63
C GLU A 87 -12.02 10.55 17.62
N PHE A 88 -11.69 9.37 17.07
CA PHE A 88 -10.49 9.20 16.25
C PHE A 88 -10.70 9.44 14.73
N ILE A 89 -11.94 9.51 14.26
CA ILE A 89 -12.26 9.71 12.84
C ILE A 89 -11.96 11.15 12.38
N GLU A 90 -11.85 12.12 13.29
CA GLU A 90 -11.68 13.54 12.93
C GLU A 90 -10.23 14.04 12.76
N TRP A 91 -9.21 13.27 13.12
CA TRP A 91 -7.82 13.78 13.13
C TRP A 91 -6.99 13.29 11.94
N GLY A 92 -7.38 13.77 10.76
CA GLY A 92 -6.65 13.63 9.50
C GLY A 92 -5.53 14.65 9.33
N SER A 93 -4.53 14.67 10.20
CA SER A 93 -3.32 15.47 9.96
C SER A 93 -2.14 14.96 10.78
N PHE A 94 -1.28 14.21 10.08
CA PHE A 94 -0.02 13.64 10.54
C PHE A 94 -0.11 12.63 11.70
N CYS A 95 0.51 11.48 11.47
CA CYS A 95 0.81 10.51 12.51
C CYS A 95 1.64 11.23 13.58
N ASP A 96 1.02 11.59 14.70
CA ASP A 96 1.77 11.78 15.94
C ASP A 96 2.26 10.38 16.34
N ASP A 97 3.44 10.02 15.84
CA ASP A 97 4.02 8.67 15.86
C ASP A 97 3.94 8.06 17.26
N ASN A 98 4.09 8.88 18.31
CA ASN A 98 4.07 8.45 19.70
C ASN A 98 2.76 7.81 20.17
N LYS A 99 1.60 8.27 19.68
CA LYS A 99 0.29 7.72 20.08
C LYS A 99 -0.05 6.46 19.30
N THR A 100 0.26 6.45 18.01
CA THR A 100 0.03 5.28 17.16
C THR A 100 0.92 4.12 17.56
N ASP A 101 2.15 4.41 17.98
CA ASP A 101 3.12 3.42 18.43
C ASP A 101 2.67 2.69 19.70
N TRP A 102 1.99 3.35 20.65
CA TRP A 102 1.47 2.61 21.80
C TRP A 102 0.39 1.61 21.38
N ILE A 103 -0.50 1.99 20.43
CA ILE A 103 -1.63 1.15 20.03
C ILE A 103 -1.10 -0.06 19.26
N LEU A 104 -0.11 0.18 18.40
CA LEU A 104 0.64 -0.86 17.72
C LEU A 104 1.34 -1.78 18.72
N ASN A 105 2.02 -1.22 19.72
CA ASN A 105 2.68 -2.01 20.75
C ASN A 105 1.70 -2.83 21.60
N ASP A 106 0.51 -2.31 21.90
CA ASP A 106 -0.54 -3.07 22.59
C ASP A 106 -1.12 -4.18 21.71
N ALA A 107 -1.44 -3.87 20.45
CA ALA A 107 -1.88 -4.84 19.45
C ALA A 107 -0.86 -5.97 19.26
N ILE A 108 0.44 -5.64 19.16
CA ILE A 108 1.54 -6.61 19.09
C ILE A 108 1.57 -7.48 20.35
N LYS A 109 1.45 -6.88 21.55
CA LYS A 109 1.41 -7.63 22.82
C LYS A 109 0.22 -8.58 22.90
N ARG A 110 -0.92 -8.22 22.28
CA ARG A 110 -2.12 -9.05 22.19
C ARG A 110 -2.08 -10.06 21.04
N ASN A 111 -1.00 -10.07 20.26
CA ASN A 111 -0.87 -10.87 19.04
C ASN A 111 -1.96 -10.57 17.99
N ASP A 112 -2.45 -9.33 17.96
CA ASP A 112 -3.39 -8.85 16.94
C ASP A 112 -2.65 -8.70 15.59
N SER A 113 -3.33 -9.07 14.49
CA SER A 113 -2.75 -8.86 13.17
C SER A 113 -2.89 -7.39 12.76
N ILE A 114 -1.77 -6.67 12.66
CA ILE A 114 -1.72 -5.29 12.16
C ILE A 114 -1.72 -5.31 10.62
N ARG A 115 -2.47 -4.39 10.03
CA ARG A 115 -2.69 -4.28 8.59
C ARG A 115 -2.39 -2.85 8.16
N HIS A 116 -1.59 -2.70 7.11
CA HIS A 116 -1.10 -1.40 6.63
C HIS A 116 -1.04 -1.40 5.11
N LEU A 117 -1.43 -0.29 4.49
CA LEU A 117 -1.29 0.00 3.07
C LEU A 117 -0.90 1.47 2.93
N TYR A 118 0.14 1.77 2.16
CA TYR A 118 0.59 3.13 1.94
C TYR A 118 1.07 3.38 0.51
N ILE A 119 0.13 3.57 -0.42
CA ILE A 119 0.46 3.99 -1.78
C ILE A 119 0.85 5.47 -1.75
N ARG A 120 2.07 5.78 -2.18
CA ARG A 120 2.61 7.14 -2.18
C ARG A 120 1.99 8.05 -3.26
N PRO A 121 1.99 9.37 -3.03
CA PRO A 121 1.70 10.36 -4.06
C PRO A 121 2.55 10.17 -5.32
N LEU A 122 1.99 10.42 -6.52
CA LEU A 122 2.64 10.22 -7.81
C LEU A 122 3.95 10.99 -7.91
N ASP A 123 3.95 12.23 -7.46
CA ASP A 123 5.11 13.09 -7.41
C ASP A 123 6.17 12.57 -6.43
N ASP A 124 5.76 12.02 -5.30
CA ASP A 124 6.71 11.37 -4.37
C ASP A 124 7.31 10.08 -4.95
N VAL A 125 6.51 9.27 -5.66
CA VAL A 125 6.99 8.02 -6.28
C VAL A 125 7.92 8.35 -7.44
N LEU A 126 7.42 9.10 -8.42
CA LEU A 126 8.04 9.20 -9.74
C LEU A 126 8.84 10.49 -9.94
N LEU A 127 8.70 11.50 -9.08
CA LEU A 127 9.61 12.67 -9.03
C LEU A 127 10.54 12.64 -7.82
N GLY A 128 10.30 11.77 -6.85
CA GLY A 128 11.11 11.62 -5.63
C GLY A 128 12.37 10.77 -5.81
N THR A 129 12.91 10.32 -4.66
CA THR A 129 14.20 9.62 -4.57
C THR A 129 14.11 8.23 -5.18
N GLN A 130 14.93 8.00 -6.20
CA GLN A 130 15.18 6.68 -6.78
C GLN A 130 15.88 5.79 -5.75
N TYR A 131 15.45 4.54 -5.64
CA TYR A 131 16.09 3.58 -4.75
C TYR A 131 17.26 2.90 -5.46
N LEU A 132 18.42 2.93 -4.80
CA LEU A 132 19.61 2.16 -5.14
C LEU A 132 19.54 0.84 -4.36
N ILE A 133 19.57 -0.30 -5.05
CA ILE A 133 19.52 -1.65 -4.47
C ILE A 133 20.89 -2.06 -3.90
N ASP A 134 21.99 -1.60 -4.49
CA ASP A 134 23.37 -1.95 -4.22
C ASP A 134 24.31 -0.95 -4.95
N GLU A 135 25.18 -0.25 -4.21
CA GLU A 135 26.07 0.79 -4.77
C GLU A 135 26.99 0.28 -5.91
N ASP A 136 27.15 -1.05 -6.03
CA ASP A 136 27.99 -1.73 -7.01
C ASP A 136 27.21 -2.38 -8.18
N SER A 137 25.87 -2.31 -8.25
CA SER A 137 25.11 -2.91 -9.35
C SER A 137 25.00 -1.97 -10.57
N GLU A 138 25.41 -2.45 -11.74
CA GLU A 138 25.27 -1.70 -13.00
C GLU A 138 23.82 -1.70 -13.54
N GLU A 139 22.92 -2.46 -12.93
CA GLU A 139 21.50 -2.62 -13.34
C GLU A 139 20.55 -1.64 -12.61
N GLU A 140 21.11 -0.63 -11.94
CA GLU A 140 20.41 0.11 -10.88
C GLU A 140 19.69 1.40 -11.30
N GLU A 141 19.20 1.41 -12.53
CA GLU A 141 18.45 2.54 -13.03
C GLU A 141 17.00 2.13 -13.13
N ASN A 142 16.10 2.90 -12.52
CA ASN A 142 14.64 2.88 -12.72
C ASN A 142 13.73 2.21 -11.67
N LEU A 143 14.15 2.04 -10.41
CA LEU A 143 13.23 1.63 -9.33
C LEU A 143 12.78 2.79 -8.45
N TYR A 144 11.47 2.90 -8.28
CA TYR A 144 10.80 3.94 -7.49
C TYR A 144 9.92 3.34 -6.41
N LEU A 145 10.02 3.84 -5.18
CA LEU A 145 9.20 3.30 -4.08
C LEU A 145 7.73 3.68 -4.25
N LEU A 146 6.87 2.69 -4.48
CA LEU A 146 5.44 2.86 -4.70
C LEU A 146 4.65 2.75 -3.39
N ASP A 147 4.92 1.72 -2.61
CA ASP A 147 4.30 1.47 -1.31
C ASP A 147 5.36 0.98 -0.31
N ALA A 148 5.24 1.45 0.93
CA ALA A 148 6.16 1.11 1.99
C ALA A 148 5.47 1.06 3.34
N TRP A 149 5.66 -0.06 4.04
CA TRP A 149 5.55 -0.07 5.48
C TRP A 149 6.94 -0.03 6.11
N ARG A 150 7.10 0.78 7.17
CA ARG A 150 8.37 1.10 7.86
C ARG A 150 9.19 -0.13 8.30
N TYR A 151 8.59 -1.32 8.30
CA TYR A 151 9.23 -2.54 8.78
C TYR A 151 9.15 -3.74 7.81
N TYR A 152 8.42 -3.68 6.68
CA TYR A 152 8.21 -4.86 5.80
C TYR A 152 7.86 -4.48 4.34
N TYR A 153 8.34 -5.30 3.40
CA TYR A 153 8.03 -5.36 1.94
C TYR A 153 7.92 -4.01 1.21
N PRO A 154 9.04 -3.37 0.80
CA PRO A 154 8.93 -2.28 -0.16
C PRO A 154 8.34 -2.81 -1.48
N ILE A 155 7.31 -2.14 -1.96
CA ILE A 155 6.76 -2.36 -3.30
C ILE A 155 7.34 -1.27 -4.18
N MET A 156 8.04 -1.69 -5.22
CA MET A 156 8.71 -0.80 -6.15
C MET A 156 7.92 -0.72 -7.47
N LEU A 157 8.03 0.42 -8.12
CA LEU A 157 7.64 0.62 -9.51
C LEU A 157 8.93 0.66 -10.33
N SER A 158 9.10 -0.35 -11.18
CA SER A 158 10.15 -0.43 -12.19
C SER A 158 9.73 0.31 -13.44
N VAL A 159 10.68 1.02 -14.06
CA VAL A 159 10.47 1.77 -15.30
C VAL A 159 11.41 1.25 -16.37
N ASN A 160 10.89 0.62 -17.40
CA ASN A 160 11.69 0.23 -18.55
C ASN A 160 11.51 1.27 -19.65
N LYS A 161 12.52 2.12 -19.86
CA LYS A 161 12.46 3.21 -20.86
C LYS A 161 12.51 2.68 -22.29
N ASP A 162 13.22 1.59 -22.54
CA ASP A 162 13.34 1.00 -23.89
C ASP A 162 12.01 0.37 -24.32
N GLU A 163 11.26 -0.19 -23.37
CA GLU A 163 9.93 -0.76 -23.60
C GLU A 163 8.79 0.23 -23.32
N GLU A 164 9.10 1.46 -22.91
CA GLU A 164 8.13 2.48 -22.48
C GLU A 164 7.08 1.94 -21.50
N SER A 165 7.53 1.14 -20.51
CA SER A 165 6.66 0.36 -19.64
C SER A 165 6.92 0.59 -18.14
N PHE A 166 5.89 0.31 -17.34
CA PHE A 166 5.94 0.34 -15.88
C PHE A 166 5.49 -1.00 -15.31
N GLU A 167 6.28 -1.53 -14.39
CA GLU A 167 5.97 -2.79 -13.72
C GLU A 167 6.07 -2.63 -12.20
N VAL A 168 5.22 -3.33 -11.46
CA VAL A 168 5.26 -3.38 -10.01
C VAL A 168 6.07 -4.59 -9.58
N ILE A 169 7.10 -4.34 -8.78
CA ILE A 169 7.95 -5.36 -8.19
C ILE A 169 7.67 -5.41 -6.70
N ILE A 170 7.43 -6.62 -6.19
CA ILE A 170 7.15 -6.88 -4.79
C ILE A 170 8.38 -7.57 -4.20
N GLY A 171 9.10 -6.89 -3.30
CA GLY A 171 10.26 -7.48 -2.63
C GLY A 171 9.86 -8.52 -1.58
N ASP A 172 10.79 -9.41 -1.22
CA ASP A 172 10.68 -10.31 -0.06
C ASP A 172 11.47 -9.79 1.13
N ASP A 173 10.91 -10.01 2.32
CA ASP A 173 11.39 -9.52 3.61
C ASP A 173 12.76 -10.09 3.98
N TYR A 174 13.66 -9.27 4.52
CA TYR A 174 15.00 -9.67 5.00
C TYR A 174 15.89 -10.44 4.00
N GLY A 175 15.89 -10.06 2.71
CA GLY A 175 16.78 -10.68 1.72
C GLY A 175 16.53 -10.35 0.25
N ALA A 176 15.50 -9.53 -0.05
CA ALA A 176 15.38 -8.69 -1.24
C ALA A 176 15.79 -9.31 -2.59
N ASP A 177 15.33 -10.53 -2.87
CA ASP A 177 15.37 -11.04 -4.24
C ASP A 177 14.18 -10.49 -5.03
N TYR A 178 14.32 -9.25 -5.50
CA TYR A 178 13.38 -8.61 -6.42
C TYR A 178 13.31 -9.33 -7.79
N THR A 179 14.31 -10.17 -8.09
CA THR A 179 14.40 -10.94 -9.35
C THR A 179 13.64 -12.27 -9.28
N SER A 180 13.40 -12.79 -8.07
CA SER A 180 12.64 -14.03 -7.84
C SER A 180 11.14 -13.89 -8.11
N TYR A 181 10.61 -12.67 -8.11
CA TYR A 181 9.19 -12.42 -8.35
C TYR A 181 9.00 -11.89 -9.76
N LYS A 182 8.06 -12.51 -10.48
CA LYS A 182 7.64 -11.99 -11.78
C LYS A 182 7.06 -10.59 -11.55
N PRO A 183 7.58 -9.55 -12.23
CA PRO A 183 6.94 -8.25 -12.23
C PRO A 183 5.49 -8.37 -12.68
N ILE A 184 4.61 -7.57 -12.07
CA ILE A 184 3.19 -7.52 -12.43
C ILE A 184 2.84 -6.13 -12.94
N SER A 185 1.80 -6.03 -13.73
CA SER A 185 1.28 -4.73 -14.16
C SER A 185 0.73 -3.94 -12.97
N PHE A 186 0.71 -2.61 -13.09
CA PHE A 186 0.07 -1.75 -12.09
C PHE A 186 -1.42 -2.07 -11.91
N GLN A 187 -2.12 -2.46 -12.99
CA GLN A 187 -3.50 -2.91 -12.95
C GLN A 187 -3.68 -4.18 -12.12
N GLU A 188 -2.83 -5.21 -12.31
CA GLU A 188 -2.85 -6.43 -11.50
C GLU A 188 -2.56 -6.14 -10.02
N TYR A 189 -1.63 -5.22 -9.75
CA TYR A 189 -1.37 -4.74 -8.39
C TYR A 189 -2.62 -4.15 -7.75
N LEU A 190 -3.31 -3.20 -8.42
CA LEU A 190 -4.55 -2.62 -7.89
C LEU A 190 -5.67 -3.65 -7.69
N GLU A 191 -5.80 -4.61 -8.59
CA GLU A 191 -6.77 -5.71 -8.44
C GLU A 191 -6.45 -6.59 -7.23
N SER A 192 -5.16 -6.83 -6.98
CA SER A 192 -4.72 -7.58 -5.80
C SER A 192 -5.10 -6.84 -4.51
N LEU A 193 -4.98 -5.50 -4.49
CA LEU A 193 -5.38 -4.66 -3.37
C LEU A 193 -6.90 -4.64 -3.16
N ILE A 194 -7.71 -4.62 -4.21
CA ILE A 194 -9.18 -4.70 -4.05
C ILE A 194 -9.59 -6.07 -3.52
N LYS A 195 -9.05 -7.15 -4.10
CA LYS A 195 -9.35 -8.53 -3.67
C LYS A 195 -8.95 -8.72 -2.21
N ASN A 196 -7.75 -8.23 -1.86
CA ASN A 196 -7.17 -8.39 -0.55
C ASN A 196 -6.43 -7.11 -0.07
N PRO A 197 -7.14 -6.09 0.45
CA PRO A 197 -6.53 -4.83 0.87
C PRO A 197 -5.51 -5.00 2.02
N LEU A 198 -5.55 -6.17 2.64
CA LEU A 198 -4.96 -6.49 3.94
C LEU A 198 -3.98 -7.66 3.87
N SER A 199 -3.79 -8.25 2.70
CA SER A 199 -3.02 -9.48 2.53
C SER A 199 -1.74 -9.30 1.71
N LEU A 200 -1.15 -8.10 1.65
CA LEU A 200 0.21 -7.99 1.11
C LEU A 200 1.20 -8.85 1.94
N ARG A 201 0.86 -9.20 3.19
CA ARG A 201 1.53 -10.26 3.98
C ARG A 201 1.43 -11.69 3.41
N PHE A 202 0.61 -11.90 2.39
CA PHE A 202 0.33 -13.21 1.79
C PHE A 202 0.84 -13.34 0.35
N PHE A 203 1.90 -12.60 -0.01
CA PHE A 203 2.85 -13.12 -1.01
C PHE A 203 3.68 -14.27 -0.41
N ASP A 204 2.99 -15.27 0.17
CA ASP A 204 3.58 -16.55 0.54
C ASP A 204 4.06 -17.20 -0.77
N LYS A 205 5.37 -17.43 -0.89
CA LYS A 205 6.05 -18.08 -2.03
C LYS A 205 5.34 -19.32 -2.56
N ARG A 206 4.49 -19.98 -1.74
CA ARG A 206 3.78 -21.22 -2.07
C ARG A 206 2.41 -21.05 -2.75
N LYS A 207 1.85 -19.84 -2.82
CA LYS A 207 0.48 -19.64 -3.35
C LYS A 207 0.39 -19.01 -4.75
N PHE A 208 1.50 -18.49 -5.30
CA PHE A 208 1.53 -17.96 -6.67
C PHE A 208 1.92 -19.00 -7.74
N THR A 209 2.42 -20.17 -7.36
CA THR A 209 2.65 -21.28 -8.32
C THR A 209 1.34 -21.91 -8.84
N SER A 210 0.17 -21.48 -8.36
CA SER A 210 -1.13 -22.03 -8.75
C SER A 210 -2.12 -21.02 -9.34
N PHE A 211 -1.71 -19.78 -9.62
CA PHE A 211 -2.49 -18.92 -10.52
C PHE A 211 -2.09 -19.26 -11.97
N SER A 212 -2.69 -20.32 -12.51
CA SER A 212 -2.79 -20.46 -13.96
C SER A 212 -3.78 -19.41 -14.47
N PHE A 213 -3.24 -18.39 -15.14
CA PHE A 213 -4.02 -17.47 -15.97
C PHE A 213 -4.61 -18.20 -17.17
#